data_AF-A0A285P608-F1
#
_entry.id   AF-A0A285P608-F1
#
_cell.length_a   1.000
_cell.length_b   1.000
_cell.length_c   1.000
_cell.angle_alpha   90.00
_cell.angle_beta   90.00
_cell.angle_gamma   90.00
#
_symmetry.space_group_name_H-M   'P 1'
#
loop_
_entity.id
_entity.type
_entity.pdbx_description
1 polymer ?
#
loop_
_entity_poly.entity_id
_entity_poly.type
_entity_poly.pdbx_seq_one_letter_code
_entity_poly.pdbx_strand_id
1 'polypeptide(L)' 'MEEKLNSKQTIICQDCEDVIDVAESPEGGRTLYGVCESCKEN' A
#
# COMPACT_ATOMS: atom_id res chain seq x y z
N MET A 1 3.75 -1.29 -27.24
CA MET A 1 3.38 -0.18 -26.34
C MET A 1 3.41 -0.78 -24.97
N GLU A 2 4.49 -0.51 -24.25
CA GLU A 2 4.80 -1.14 -22.96
C GLU A 2 3.62 -0.93 -22.02
N GLU A 3 3.03 -2.03 -21.57
CA GLU A 3 2.02 -2.05 -20.54
C GLU A 3 2.59 -1.26 -19.38
N LYS A 4 1.98 -0.10 -19.07
CA LYS A 4 2.30 0.68 -17.88
C LYS A 4 2.07 -0.26 -16.70
N LEU A 5 3.15 -0.94 -16.31
CA LEU A 5 3.21 -1.78 -15.13
C LEU A 5 2.61 -0.93 -14.03
N ASN A 6 1.59 -1.47 -13.36
CA ASN A 6 0.78 -0.75 -12.40
C ASN A 6 1.70 -0.36 -11.23
N SER A 7 2.47 0.72 -11.38
CA SER A 7 3.58 1.15 -10.53
C SER A 7 3.07 1.73 -9.23
N LYS A 8 1.96 1.24 -8.68
CA LYS A 8 1.42 1.74 -7.42
C LYS A 8 1.73 0.74 -6.34
N GLN A 9 2.52 1.18 -5.37
CA GLN A 9 2.67 0.49 -4.11
C GLN A 9 1.55 0.92 -3.18
N THR A 10 0.84 -0.06 -2.63
CA THR A 10 -0.27 0.17 -1.70
C THR A 10 0.13 -0.39 -0.35
N ILE A 11 -0.07 0.37 0.72
CA ILE A 11 0.14 -0.08 2.10
C ILE A 11 -1.24 -0.29 2.73
N ILE A 12 -1.49 -1.49 3.22
CA ILE A 12 -2.76 -1.89 3.85
C ILE A 12 -2.54 -2.18 5.34
N CYS A 13 -3.48 -1.78 6.19
CA CYS A 13 -3.49 -2.11 7.61
C CYS A 13 -3.84 -3.59 7.80
N GLN A 14 -3.08 -4.31 8.60
CA GLN A 14 -3.33 -5.73 8.89
C GLN A 14 -4.49 -5.96 9.86
N ASP A 15 -4.80 -4.98 10.72
CA ASP A 15 -5.83 -5.12 11.76
C ASP A 15 -7.23 -4.75 11.28
N CYS A 16 -7.35 -3.70 10.47
CA CYS A 16 -8.64 -3.19 9.98
C CYS A 16 -8.81 -3.30 8.46
N GLU A 17 -7.82 -3.85 7.75
CA GLU A 17 -7.82 -4.01 6.29
C GLU A 17 -7.97 -2.68 5.49
N ASP A 18 -7.79 -1.54 6.16
CA ASP A 18 -7.91 -0.21 5.56
C ASP A 18 -6.64 0.20 4.79
N VAL A 19 -6.78 1.08 3.79
CA VAL A 19 -5.66 1.57 2.99
C VAL A 19 -4.95 2.68 3.76
N ILE A 20 -3.70 2.42 4.14
CA ILE A 20 -2.86 3.38 4.85
C ILE A 20 -2.30 4.41 3.88
N ASP A 21 -1.74 3.95 2.75
CA ASP A 21 -1.08 4.82 1.79
C ASP A 21 -1.02 4.20 0.39
N VAL A 22 -0.97 5.04 -0.65
CA VAL A 22 -0.77 4.63 -2.04
C VAL A 22 0.26 5.54 -2.68
N ALA A 23 1.41 4.98 -3.04
CA ALA A 23 2.54 5.71 -3.62
C ALA A 23 2.94 5.13 -4.98
N GLU A 24 3.47 5.97 -5.86
CA GLU A 24 4.10 5.48 -7.09
C GLU A 24 5.44 4.79 -6.77
N SER A 25 5.72 3.69 -7.46
CA SER A 25 6.85 2.80 -7.25
C SER A 25 7.45 2.39 -8.59
N PRO A 26 8.66 2.88 -8.90
CA PRO A 26 9.32 2.62 -10.18
C PRO A 26 9.72 1.14 -10.33
N GLU A 27 9.79 0.39 -9.23
CA GLU A 27 10.15 -1.04 -9.20
C GLU A 27 8.96 -1.98 -9.52
N GLY A 28 7.76 -1.42 -9.71
CA GLY A 28 6.51 -2.16 -9.90
C GLY A 28 5.60 -2.08 -8.66
N GLY A 29 4.29 -2.11 -8.89
CA GLY A 29 3.33 -2.04 -7.80
C GLY A 29 3.36 -3.28 -6.92
N ARG A 30 3.48 -3.07 -5.62
CA ARG A 30 3.43 -4.13 -4.61
C ARG A 30 2.51 -3.73 -3.48
N THR A 31 1.84 -4.72 -2.91
CA THR A 31 1.06 -4.52 -1.69
C THR A 31 1.96 -4.78 -0.49
N LEU A 32 2.09 -3.78 0.37
CA LEU A 32 2.75 -3.87 1.66
C LEU A 32 1.70 -3.87 2.77
N TYR A 33 2.09 -4.39 3.92
CA TYR A 33 1.22 -4.55 5.07
C TYR A 33 1.85 -3.88 6.30
N GLY A 34 1.06 -3.09 7.02
CA GLY A 34 1.48 -2.35 8.20
C GLY A 34 0.34 -2.26 9.23
N VAL A 35 0.52 -1.44 10.27
CA VAL A 35 -0.55 -1.10 11.23
C VAL A 35 -0.77 0.40 11.13
N CYS A 36 -2.02 0.82 10.89
CA CYS A 36 -2.36 2.24 10.78
C CYS A 36 -2.29 2.93 12.15
N GLU A 37 -2.18 4.26 12.18
CA GLU A 37 -2.13 5.01 13.45
C GLU A 37 -3.36 4.74 14.32
N SER A 38 -4.54 4.62 13.73
CA SER A 38 -5.78 4.32 14.45
C SER A 38 -5.75 2.96 15.17
N CYS A 39 -5.15 1.93 14.58
CA CYS A 39 -4.99 0.62 15.21
C CYS A 39 -3.80 0.57 16.17
N LYS A 40 -2.80 1.44 15.98
CA LYS A 40 -1.62 1.53 16.84
C LYS A 40 -1.93 2.21 18.18
N GLU A 41 -2.88 3.13 18.20
CA GLU A 41 -3.30 3.87 19.41
C GLU A 41 -4.39 3.15 20.23
N ASN A 42 -4.81 1.95 19.81
CA ASN A 42 -5.88 1.17 20.44
C ASN A 42 -5.31 0.01 21.27
#